data_AF-A0A351AEH0-F1
#
_entry.id   AF-A0A351AEH0-F1
#
_cell.length_a   1.000
_cell.length_b   1.000
_cell.length_c   1.000
_cell.angle_alpha   90.00
_cell.angle_beta   90.00
_cell.angle_gamma   90.00
#
_symmetry.space_group_name_H-M   'P 1'
#
loop_
_entity.id
_entity.type
_entity.pdbx_description
1 polymer ?
#
loop_
_entity_poly.entity_id
_entity_poly.type
_entity_poly.pdbx_seq_one_letter_code
_entity_poly.pdbx_strand_id
1 'polypeptide(L)'
;MRRFFTSLVSLVLVASVALAQDSFDVHVAQFELLQDRAIQNELGITERQRDRMNVHAEWFNAESKKLQAKYEGKPDNGGEAAMNELNTMRQTMKGRVLGELTANQVHRLAQISLQDAGVLALMDDQVASKVGLSSSAMQTLREEFRKNGQKAAELEQKTLGPIYDKYRERAIAGDQAAQRAMQNELDAARRRIAPQMDKYQSEFLTLMDKTLTDENKLAFARLQGVPYAAR
;
A
#
# COMPACT_ATOMS: atom_id res chain seq x y z
N MET A 1 57.17 40.06 -10.64
CA MET A 1 56.59 38.84 -10.05
C MET A 1 55.49 39.22 -9.05
N ARG A 2 54.21 39.02 -9.39
CA ARG A 2 53.17 38.42 -8.54
C ARG A 2 51.81 38.52 -9.26
N ARG A 3 51.16 37.37 -9.37
CA ARG A 3 50.04 37.05 -10.26
C ARG A 3 48.71 37.45 -9.62
N PHE A 4 47.81 38.03 -10.42
CA PHE A 4 46.40 38.17 -10.10
C PHE A 4 45.73 36.78 -10.17
N PHE A 5 45.07 36.37 -9.10
CA PHE A 5 44.18 35.20 -9.08
C PHE A 5 42.77 35.67 -9.42
N THR A 6 42.31 35.36 -10.63
CA THR A 6 40.90 35.44 -11.02
C THR A 6 40.18 34.18 -10.54
N SER A 7 39.28 34.34 -9.58
CA SER A 7 38.36 33.28 -9.13
C SER A 7 37.14 33.27 -10.05
N LEU A 8 37.03 32.28 -10.94
CA LEU A 8 35.80 31.96 -11.65
C LEU A 8 34.91 31.14 -10.70
N VAL A 9 33.83 31.75 -10.20
CA VAL A 9 32.73 31.04 -9.56
C VAL A 9 31.76 30.63 -10.68
N SER A 10 31.86 29.38 -11.12
CA SER A 10 30.88 28.79 -12.03
C SER A 10 29.59 28.50 -11.26
N LEU A 11 28.61 29.39 -11.40
CA LEU A 11 27.24 29.20 -10.93
C LEU A 11 26.55 28.17 -11.84
N VAL A 12 26.53 26.90 -11.43
CA VAL A 12 25.71 25.88 -12.11
C VAL A 12 24.26 26.13 -11.74
N LEU A 13 23.52 26.82 -12.60
CA LEU A 13 22.06 26.84 -12.55
C LEU A 13 21.56 25.42 -12.88
N VAL A 14 21.15 24.68 -11.85
CA VAL A 14 20.29 23.50 -12.04
C VAL A 14 18.93 24.03 -12.46
N ALA A 15 18.71 24.15 -13.77
CA ALA A 15 17.40 24.43 -14.32
C ALA A 15 16.46 23.28 -13.90
N SER A 16 15.57 23.54 -12.95
CA SER A 16 14.51 22.63 -12.55
C SER A 16 13.50 22.60 -13.69
N VAL A 17 13.76 21.77 -14.71
CA VAL A 17 12.74 21.45 -15.70
C VAL A 17 11.62 20.78 -14.92
N ALA A 18 10.48 21.45 -14.80
CA ALA A 18 9.28 20.88 -14.21
C ALA A 18 8.79 19.78 -15.14
N LEU A 19 9.37 18.58 -15.01
CA LEU A 19 8.85 17.38 -15.63
C LEU A 19 7.49 17.12 -14.99
N ALA A 20 6.45 17.08 -15.81
CA ALA A 20 5.14 16.62 -15.36
C ALA A 20 5.31 15.22 -14.74
N GLN A 21 4.62 14.97 -13.62
CA GLN A 21 4.65 13.67 -12.98
C GLN A 21 4.14 12.60 -13.95
N ASP A 22 4.85 11.48 -14.08
CA ASP A 22 4.41 10.36 -14.93
C ASP A 22 3.13 9.76 -14.34
N SER A 23 2.10 9.57 -15.16
CA SER A 23 0.82 9.03 -14.71
C SER A 23 0.93 7.62 -14.13
N PHE A 24 1.88 6.82 -14.62
CA PHE A 24 2.17 5.50 -14.07
C PHE A 24 2.73 5.61 -12.65
N ASP A 25 3.69 6.51 -12.43
CA ASP A 25 4.28 6.70 -11.10
C ASP A 25 3.23 7.18 -10.10
N VAL A 26 2.35 8.10 -10.51
CA VAL A 26 1.23 8.56 -9.67
C VAL A 26 0.24 7.42 -9.38
N HIS A 27 -0.06 6.57 -10.36
CA HIS A 27 -0.94 5.40 -10.17
C HIS A 27 -0.36 4.43 -9.15
N VAL A 28 0.92 4.11 -9.27
CA VAL A 28 1.59 3.08 -8.46
C VAL A 28 2.01 3.57 -7.08
N ALA A 29 2.36 4.86 -6.93
CA ALA A 29 2.81 5.41 -5.66
C ALA A 29 1.74 5.27 -4.56
N GLN A 30 2.10 4.60 -3.47
CA GLN A 30 1.30 4.48 -2.26
C GLN A 30 1.68 5.60 -1.30
N PHE A 31 0.83 6.62 -1.20
CA PHE A 31 1.11 7.77 -0.35
C PHE A 31 1.08 7.40 1.15
N GLU A 32 0.43 6.30 1.52
CA GLU A 32 0.39 5.79 2.88
C GLU A 32 1.78 5.43 3.42
N LEU A 33 2.71 5.00 2.56
CA LEU A 33 4.10 4.72 2.92
C LEU A 33 4.84 5.96 3.43
N LEU A 34 4.36 7.15 3.09
CA LEU A 34 4.91 8.41 3.59
C LEU A 34 4.67 8.62 5.09
N GLN A 35 3.94 7.74 5.77
CA GLN A 35 3.88 7.75 7.24
C GLN A 35 5.19 7.25 7.88
N ASP A 36 6.00 6.49 7.15
CA ASP A 36 7.31 6.02 7.60
C ASP A 36 8.38 7.12 7.45
N ARG A 37 9.03 7.47 8.56
CA ARG A 37 10.10 8.47 8.59
C ARG A 37 11.33 8.07 7.78
N ALA A 38 11.68 6.80 7.73
CA ALA A 38 12.82 6.33 6.95
C ALA A 38 12.56 6.53 5.44
N ILE A 39 11.32 6.30 4.98
CA ILE A 39 10.90 6.59 3.60
C ILE A 39 10.91 8.09 3.35
N GLN A 40 10.40 8.91 4.26
CA GLN A 40 10.47 10.37 4.12
C GLN A 40 11.91 10.88 3.98
N ASN A 41 12.84 10.31 4.76
CA ASN A 41 14.26 10.66 4.73
C ASN A 41 14.93 10.25 3.41
N GLU A 42 14.69 9.01 2.95
CA GLU A 42 15.17 8.51 1.64
C GLU A 42 14.70 9.41 0.48
N LEU A 43 13.45 9.86 0.54
CA LEU A 43 12.87 10.76 -0.45
C LEU A 43 13.33 12.22 -0.29
N GLY A 44 14.05 12.56 0.76
CA GLY A 44 14.46 13.93 1.06
C GLY A 44 13.27 14.88 1.25
N ILE A 45 12.20 14.41 1.88
CA ILE A 45 11.00 15.24 2.12
C ILE A 45 11.34 16.35 3.09
N THR A 46 11.15 17.58 2.64
CA THR A 46 11.39 18.77 3.47
C THR A 46 10.28 18.96 4.50
N GLU A 47 10.59 19.69 5.57
CA GLU A 47 9.58 20.07 6.56
C GLU A 47 8.41 20.83 5.93
N ARG A 48 8.70 21.73 4.97
CA ARG A 48 7.67 22.46 4.24
C ARG A 48 6.74 21.55 3.47
N GLN A 49 7.26 20.52 2.80
CA GLN A 49 6.43 19.54 2.09
C GLN A 49 5.58 18.73 3.08
N ARG A 50 6.20 18.25 4.17
CA ARG A 50 5.50 17.53 5.24
C ARG A 50 4.34 18.35 5.81
N ASP A 51 4.56 19.61 6.11
CA ASP A 51 3.55 20.47 6.72
C ASP A 51 2.37 20.68 5.75
N ARG A 52 2.62 20.80 4.44
CA ARG A 52 1.55 20.85 3.43
C ARG A 52 0.81 19.52 3.26
N MET A 53 1.52 18.39 3.28
CA MET A 53 0.89 17.07 3.27
C MET A 53 -0.01 16.86 4.50
N ASN A 54 0.39 17.37 5.66
CA ASN A 54 -0.41 17.32 6.88
C ASN A 54 -1.72 18.12 6.73
N VAL A 55 -1.71 19.27 6.05
CA VAL A 55 -2.94 20.01 5.74
C VAL A 55 -3.92 19.15 4.92
N HIS A 56 -3.42 18.35 3.98
CA HIS A 56 -4.27 17.43 3.20
C HIS A 56 -4.81 16.27 4.05
N ALA A 57 -4.04 15.78 5.03
CA ALA A 57 -4.50 14.79 5.99
C ALA A 57 -5.55 15.35 6.96
N GLU A 58 -5.38 16.58 7.42
CA GLU A 58 -6.38 17.29 8.23
C GLU A 58 -7.70 17.47 7.46
N TRP A 59 -7.62 17.86 6.19
CA TRP A 59 -8.78 17.90 5.31
C TRP A 59 -9.48 16.53 5.20
N PHE A 60 -8.73 15.45 4.95
CA PHE A 60 -9.31 14.11 4.83
C PHE A 60 -9.99 13.67 6.13
N ASN A 61 -9.37 13.93 7.28
CA ASN A 61 -9.94 13.63 8.59
C ASN A 61 -11.23 14.42 8.85
N ALA A 62 -11.25 15.70 8.49
CA ALA A 62 -12.44 16.54 8.63
C ALA A 62 -13.59 16.07 7.73
N GLU A 63 -13.32 15.78 6.46
CA GLU A 63 -14.33 15.26 5.53
C GLU A 63 -14.81 13.86 5.91
N SER A 64 -13.92 13.01 6.44
CA SER A 64 -14.29 11.65 6.88
C SER A 64 -15.27 11.69 8.06
N LYS A 65 -15.09 12.64 8.99
CA LYS A 65 -16.04 12.87 10.08
C LYS A 65 -17.41 13.34 9.57
N LYS A 66 -17.44 14.22 8.57
CA LYS A 66 -18.70 14.65 7.93
C LYS A 66 -19.38 13.49 7.22
N LEU A 67 -18.62 12.67 6.51
CA LEU A 67 -19.14 11.48 5.83
C LEU A 67 -19.72 10.48 6.83
N GLN A 68 -19.01 10.22 7.93
CA GLN A 68 -19.49 9.36 9.00
C GLN A 68 -20.81 9.88 9.58
N ALA A 69 -20.89 11.17 9.94
CA ALA A 69 -22.12 11.78 10.43
C ALA A 69 -23.27 11.75 9.40
N LYS A 70 -22.96 11.89 8.11
CA LYS A 70 -23.95 11.83 7.01
C LYS A 70 -24.61 10.45 6.89
N TYR A 71 -23.91 9.39 7.26
CA TYR A 71 -24.37 8.01 7.10
C TYR A 71 -24.66 7.28 8.42
N GLU A 72 -24.38 7.91 9.55
CA GLU A 72 -24.74 7.40 10.88
C GLU A 72 -26.25 7.14 10.99
N GLY A 73 -26.61 5.97 11.53
CA GLY A 73 -28.01 5.54 11.70
C GLY A 73 -28.73 5.14 10.41
N LYS A 74 -28.06 5.17 9.25
CA LYS A 74 -28.59 4.61 8.00
C LYS A 74 -28.33 3.11 7.93
N PRO A 75 -29.14 2.34 7.17
CA PRO A 75 -28.87 0.93 6.90
C PRO A 75 -27.43 0.74 6.42
N ASP A 76 -26.73 -0.24 7.00
CA ASP A 76 -25.32 -0.54 6.75
C ASP A 76 -24.38 0.67 6.80
N ASN A 77 -24.75 1.70 7.59
CA ASN A 77 -24.06 2.99 7.65
C ASN A 77 -23.75 3.56 6.25
N GLY A 78 -24.71 3.46 5.33
CA GLY A 78 -24.58 3.98 3.96
C GLY A 78 -23.98 3.03 2.93
N GLY A 79 -23.55 1.82 3.35
CA GLY A 79 -23.14 0.74 2.46
C GLY A 79 -22.21 1.18 1.32
N GLU A 80 -22.59 0.83 0.09
CA GLU A 80 -21.81 1.11 -1.12
C GLU A 80 -21.62 2.62 -1.39
N ALA A 81 -22.64 3.45 -1.12
CA ALA A 81 -22.56 4.89 -1.36
C ALA A 81 -21.50 5.56 -0.47
N ALA A 82 -21.47 5.20 0.81
CA ALA A 82 -20.45 5.69 1.73
C ALA A 82 -19.03 5.24 1.30
N MET A 83 -18.89 3.99 0.85
CA MET A 83 -17.62 3.46 0.35
C MET A 83 -17.14 4.19 -0.91
N ASN A 84 -18.04 4.49 -1.85
CA ASN A 84 -17.70 5.22 -3.08
C ASN A 84 -17.26 6.67 -2.82
N GLU A 85 -17.95 7.36 -1.90
CA GLU A 85 -17.53 8.70 -1.46
C GLU A 85 -16.17 8.67 -0.76
N LEU A 86 -15.96 7.72 0.16
CA LEU A 86 -14.68 7.54 0.85
C LEU A 86 -13.53 7.24 -0.13
N ASN A 87 -13.77 6.40 -1.13
CA ASN A 87 -12.80 6.10 -2.18
C ASN A 87 -12.45 7.35 -2.99
N THR A 88 -13.45 8.16 -3.36
CA THR A 88 -13.23 9.43 -4.06
C THR A 88 -12.39 10.40 -3.22
N MET A 89 -12.68 10.49 -1.93
CA MET A 89 -11.90 11.29 -0.99
C MET A 89 -10.46 10.79 -0.87
N ARG A 90 -10.25 9.47 -0.82
CA ARG A 90 -8.91 8.86 -0.79
C ARG A 90 -8.12 9.18 -2.06
N GLN A 91 -8.74 9.07 -3.24
CA GLN A 91 -8.07 9.42 -4.50
C GLN A 91 -7.73 10.92 -4.57
N THR A 92 -8.62 11.77 -4.08
CA THR A 92 -8.37 13.21 -3.97
C THR A 92 -7.20 13.49 -3.02
N MET A 93 -7.16 12.84 -1.86
CA MET A 93 -6.06 12.95 -0.90
C MET A 93 -4.74 12.50 -1.53
N LYS A 94 -4.73 11.33 -2.20
CA LYS A 94 -3.55 10.82 -2.91
C LYS A 94 -3.03 11.85 -3.91
N GLY A 95 -3.89 12.37 -4.78
CA GLY A 95 -3.49 13.38 -5.78
C GLY A 95 -2.92 14.65 -5.14
N ARG A 96 -3.52 15.13 -4.04
CA ARG A 96 -3.02 16.32 -3.31
C ARG A 96 -1.67 16.07 -2.63
N VAL A 97 -1.52 14.94 -1.96
CA VAL A 97 -0.28 14.56 -1.26
C VAL A 97 0.86 14.38 -2.26
N LEU A 98 0.64 13.62 -3.33
CA LEU A 98 1.65 13.42 -4.38
C LEU A 98 1.95 14.72 -5.13
N GLY A 99 1.01 15.65 -5.22
CA GLY A 99 1.21 16.99 -5.78
C GLY A 99 2.19 17.88 -5.01
N GLU A 100 2.46 17.59 -3.72
CA GLU A 100 3.48 18.29 -2.94
C GLU A 100 4.90 17.73 -3.17
N LEU A 101 5.01 16.59 -3.85
CA LEU A 101 6.27 15.93 -4.15
C LEU A 101 6.78 16.30 -5.54
N THR A 102 8.10 16.34 -5.69
CA THR A 102 8.73 16.47 -7.01
C THR A 102 8.52 15.20 -7.84
N ALA A 103 8.63 15.29 -9.17
CA ALA A 103 8.52 14.12 -10.04
C ALA A 103 9.49 12.99 -9.65
N ASN A 104 10.73 13.31 -9.30
CA ASN A 104 11.71 12.31 -8.84
C ASN A 104 11.31 11.65 -7.51
N GLN A 105 10.71 12.42 -6.59
CA GLN A 105 10.19 11.87 -5.33
C GLN A 105 9.01 10.93 -5.57
N VAL A 106 8.09 11.28 -6.46
CA VAL A 106 6.97 10.39 -6.83
C VAL A 106 7.47 9.14 -7.53
N HIS A 107 8.40 9.27 -8.47
CA HIS A 107 9.02 8.13 -9.14
C HIS A 107 9.69 7.17 -8.14
N ARG A 108 10.48 7.72 -7.21
CA ARG A 108 11.13 6.90 -6.18
C ARG A 108 10.12 6.28 -5.23
N LEU A 109 9.07 6.99 -4.85
CA LEU A 109 7.99 6.42 -4.04
C LEU A 109 7.26 5.28 -4.78
N ALA A 110 7.02 5.42 -6.10
CA ALA A 110 6.44 4.36 -6.92
C ALA A 110 7.31 3.09 -6.92
N GLN A 111 8.63 3.24 -7.07
CA GLN A 111 9.59 2.14 -6.94
C GLN A 111 9.48 1.44 -5.58
N ILE A 112 9.50 2.20 -4.48
CA ILE A 112 9.36 1.67 -3.12
C ILE A 112 8.00 0.98 -2.95
N SER A 113 6.93 1.53 -3.53
CA SER A 113 5.59 0.96 -3.49
C SER A 113 5.51 -0.39 -4.20
N LEU A 114 6.21 -0.55 -5.33
CA LEU A 114 6.33 -1.83 -6.03
C LEU A 114 7.18 -2.85 -5.27
N GLN A 115 8.15 -2.39 -4.47
CA GLN A 115 8.93 -3.27 -3.61
C GLN A 115 8.10 -3.76 -2.42
N ASP A 116 7.34 -2.86 -1.79
CA ASP A 116 6.45 -3.18 -0.65
C ASP A 116 5.32 -4.13 -1.05
N ALA A 117 4.62 -3.83 -2.15
CA ALA A 117 3.60 -4.71 -2.69
C ALA A 117 4.18 -6.05 -3.20
N GLY A 118 5.46 -6.06 -3.54
CA GLY A 118 6.15 -7.21 -4.11
C GLY A 118 5.42 -7.75 -5.33
N VAL A 119 5.38 -9.08 -5.45
CA VAL A 119 4.78 -9.75 -6.61
C VAL A 119 3.28 -9.50 -6.77
N LEU A 120 2.56 -9.08 -5.72
CA LEU A 120 1.13 -8.76 -5.82
C LEU A 120 0.86 -7.54 -6.72
N ALA A 121 1.85 -6.65 -6.88
CA ALA A 121 1.74 -5.51 -7.80
C ALA A 121 1.48 -5.95 -9.25
N LEU A 122 1.89 -7.16 -9.64
CA LEU A 122 1.66 -7.70 -10.98
C LEU A 122 0.19 -8.03 -11.28
N MET A 123 -0.67 -8.02 -10.26
CA MET A 123 -2.11 -8.13 -10.43
C MET A 123 -2.79 -6.77 -10.70
N ASP A 124 -2.06 -5.67 -10.79
CA ASP A 124 -2.55 -4.37 -11.27
C ASP A 124 -2.45 -4.26 -12.80
N ASP A 125 -3.48 -3.76 -13.47
CA ASP A 125 -3.53 -3.71 -14.95
C ASP A 125 -2.40 -2.85 -15.55
N GLN A 126 -2.06 -1.71 -14.91
CA GLN A 126 -1.04 -0.81 -15.43
C GLN A 126 0.37 -1.38 -15.22
N VAL A 127 0.61 -2.01 -14.07
CA VAL A 127 1.88 -2.70 -13.79
C VAL A 127 2.04 -3.91 -14.72
N ALA A 128 1.02 -4.75 -14.84
CA ALA A 128 1.00 -5.91 -15.74
C ALA A 128 1.31 -5.48 -17.19
N SER A 129 0.66 -4.42 -17.67
CA SER A 129 0.91 -3.87 -19.00
C SER A 129 2.36 -3.38 -19.17
N LYS A 130 2.91 -2.66 -18.19
CA LYS A 130 4.30 -2.16 -18.24
C LYS A 130 5.35 -3.27 -18.25
N VAL A 131 5.07 -4.43 -17.67
CA VAL A 131 5.99 -5.58 -17.67
C VAL A 131 5.73 -6.57 -18.81
N GLY A 132 4.74 -6.31 -19.67
CA GLY A 132 4.37 -7.20 -20.76
C GLY A 132 3.69 -8.49 -20.32
N LEU A 133 2.99 -8.48 -19.17
CA LEU A 133 2.19 -9.61 -18.74
C LEU A 133 0.88 -9.65 -19.55
N SER A 134 0.55 -10.80 -20.12
CA SER A 134 -0.69 -10.94 -20.88
C SER A 134 -1.92 -10.86 -19.98
N SER A 135 -3.05 -10.39 -20.53
CA SER A 135 -4.31 -10.34 -19.78
C SER A 135 -4.76 -11.71 -19.29
N SER A 136 -4.48 -12.78 -20.04
CA SER A 136 -4.81 -14.16 -19.65
C SER A 136 -3.96 -14.64 -18.47
N ALA A 137 -2.66 -14.33 -18.47
CA ALA A 137 -1.77 -14.64 -17.36
C ALA A 137 -2.19 -13.88 -16.09
N MET A 138 -2.46 -12.58 -16.22
CA MET A 138 -2.96 -11.75 -15.11
C MET A 138 -4.29 -12.26 -14.57
N GLN A 139 -5.23 -12.66 -15.44
CA GLN A 139 -6.51 -13.23 -15.02
C GLN A 139 -6.31 -14.53 -14.24
N THR A 140 -5.42 -15.41 -14.71
CA THR A 140 -5.06 -16.66 -14.02
C THR A 140 -4.55 -16.38 -12.61
N LEU A 141 -3.67 -15.38 -12.45
CA LEU A 141 -3.16 -14.97 -11.15
C LEU A 141 -4.26 -14.43 -10.24
N ARG A 142 -5.13 -13.54 -10.73
CA ARG A 142 -6.24 -12.97 -9.95
C ARG A 142 -7.24 -14.05 -9.49
N GLU A 143 -7.52 -15.02 -10.36
CA GLU A 143 -8.44 -16.11 -10.04
C GLU A 143 -7.89 -17.02 -8.94
N GLU A 144 -6.62 -17.43 -9.03
CA GLU A 144 -6.02 -18.26 -7.99
C GLU A 144 -5.83 -17.48 -6.68
N PHE A 145 -5.50 -16.19 -6.74
CA PHE A 145 -5.45 -15.32 -5.57
C PHE A 145 -6.81 -15.28 -4.86
N ARG A 146 -7.89 -15.03 -5.60
CA ARG A 146 -9.26 -15.00 -5.05
C ARG A 146 -9.63 -16.35 -4.43
N LYS A 147 -9.32 -17.45 -5.10
CA LYS A 147 -9.60 -18.81 -4.64
C LYS A 147 -8.84 -19.14 -3.36
N ASN A 148 -7.56 -18.79 -3.26
CA ASN A 148 -6.79 -19.00 -2.04
C ASN A 148 -7.25 -18.09 -0.90
N GLY A 149 -7.66 -16.85 -1.21
CA GLY A 149 -8.32 -15.96 -0.26
C GLY A 149 -9.63 -16.53 0.28
N GLN A 150 -10.45 -17.16 -0.56
CA GLN A 150 -11.68 -17.84 -0.13
C GLN A 150 -11.36 -19.03 0.80
N LYS A 151 -10.42 -19.91 0.43
CA LYS A 151 -9.99 -21.02 1.28
C LYS A 151 -9.46 -20.54 2.64
N ALA A 152 -8.68 -19.46 2.63
CA ALA A 152 -8.14 -18.84 3.83
C ALA A 152 -9.26 -18.31 4.74
N ALA A 153 -10.20 -17.54 4.17
CA ALA A 153 -11.33 -17.00 4.90
C ALA A 153 -12.22 -18.10 5.49
N GLU A 154 -12.49 -19.17 4.74
CA GLU A 154 -13.24 -20.34 5.22
C GLU A 154 -12.52 -21.04 6.37
N LEU A 155 -11.20 -21.22 6.26
CA LEU A 155 -10.38 -21.85 7.30
C LEU A 155 -10.38 -21.02 8.59
N GLU A 156 -10.20 -19.70 8.47
CA GLU A 156 -10.27 -18.77 9.59
C GLU A 156 -11.65 -18.76 10.23
N GLN A 157 -12.72 -18.66 9.44
CA GLN A 157 -14.09 -18.66 9.95
C GLN A 157 -14.40 -19.97 10.69
N LYS A 158 -14.05 -21.12 10.11
CA LYS A 158 -14.26 -22.44 10.71
C LYS A 158 -13.46 -22.62 12.01
N THR A 159 -12.30 -22.00 12.12
CA THR A 159 -11.38 -22.19 13.25
C THR A 159 -11.59 -21.17 14.36
N LEU A 160 -11.78 -19.90 14.01
CA LEU A 160 -11.86 -18.78 14.94
C LEU A 160 -13.31 -18.43 15.30
N GLY A 161 -14.26 -18.62 14.37
CA GLY A 161 -15.68 -18.33 14.58
C GLY A 161 -16.25 -18.92 15.88
N PRO A 162 -16.06 -20.22 16.15
CA PRO A 162 -16.53 -20.83 17.41
C PRO A 162 -15.92 -20.22 18.67
N ILE A 163 -14.69 -19.71 18.60
CA ILE A 163 -14.01 -19.04 19.72
C ILE A 163 -14.66 -17.67 19.96
N TYR A 164 -14.92 -16.91 18.90
CA TYR A 164 -15.68 -15.67 19.00
C TYR A 164 -17.06 -15.92 19.62
N ASP A 165 -17.81 -16.89 19.11
CA ASP A 165 -19.15 -17.21 19.61
C ASP A 165 -19.14 -17.62 21.09
N LYS A 166 -18.11 -18.36 21.53
CA LYS A 166 -17.93 -18.78 22.93
C LYS A 166 -17.73 -17.62 23.90
N TYR A 167 -17.07 -16.53 23.48
CA TYR A 167 -16.63 -15.47 24.38
C TYR A 167 -17.29 -14.10 24.14
N ARG A 168 -17.97 -13.90 23.02
CA ARG A 168 -18.50 -12.60 22.54
C ARG A 168 -19.25 -11.82 23.61
N GLU A 169 -20.28 -12.41 24.23
CA GLU A 169 -21.14 -11.69 25.17
C GLU A 169 -20.38 -11.21 26.41
N ARG A 170 -19.54 -12.06 26.98
CA ARG A 170 -18.73 -11.74 28.16
C ARG A 170 -17.64 -10.72 27.84
N ALA A 171 -17.02 -10.82 26.67
CA ALA A 171 -16.00 -9.87 26.23
C ALA A 171 -16.58 -8.45 26.03
N ILE A 172 -17.79 -8.34 25.46
CA ILE A 172 -18.52 -7.07 25.29
C ILE A 172 -18.91 -6.48 26.66
N ALA A 173 -19.28 -7.33 27.62
CA ALA A 173 -19.57 -6.92 28.99
C ALA A 173 -18.33 -6.48 29.80
N GLY A 174 -17.13 -6.49 29.19
CA GLY A 174 -15.89 -6.04 29.84
C GLY A 174 -15.24 -7.06 30.77
N ASP A 175 -15.61 -8.35 30.68
CA ASP A 175 -15.00 -9.41 31.47
C ASP A 175 -13.55 -9.67 31.00
N GLN A 176 -12.58 -9.14 31.77
CA GLN A 176 -11.15 -9.27 31.47
C GLN A 176 -10.67 -10.74 31.45
N ALA A 177 -11.26 -11.63 32.25
CA ALA A 177 -10.88 -13.03 32.25
C ALA A 177 -11.34 -13.72 30.97
N ALA A 178 -12.56 -13.42 30.51
CA ALA A 178 -13.08 -13.90 29.22
C ALA A 178 -12.26 -13.36 28.04
N GLN A 179 -11.89 -12.08 28.06
CA GLN A 179 -11.04 -11.47 27.03
C GLN A 179 -9.66 -12.14 26.94
N ARG A 180 -9.01 -12.39 28.09
CA ARG A 180 -7.72 -13.10 28.14
C ARG A 180 -7.83 -14.54 27.65
N ALA A 181 -8.87 -15.26 28.08
CA ALA A 181 -9.10 -16.64 27.65
C ALA A 181 -9.35 -16.73 26.14
N MET A 182 -10.17 -15.82 25.60
CA MET A 182 -10.42 -15.69 24.17
C MET A 182 -9.13 -15.43 23.40
N GLN A 183 -8.31 -14.46 23.82
CA GLN A 183 -7.04 -14.15 23.16
C GLN A 183 -6.10 -15.36 23.13
N ASN A 184 -5.95 -16.07 24.25
CA ASN A 184 -5.10 -17.26 24.32
C ASN A 184 -5.58 -18.38 23.38
N GLU A 185 -6.90 -18.63 23.32
CA GLU A 185 -7.48 -19.62 22.41
C GLU A 185 -7.32 -19.20 20.94
N LEU A 186 -7.52 -17.92 20.62
CA LEU A 186 -7.29 -17.38 19.27
C LEU A 186 -5.82 -17.53 18.86
N ASP A 187 -4.86 -17.21 19.73
CA ASP A 187 -3.44 -17.33 19.43
C ASP A 187 -3.03 -18.79 19.18
N ALA A 188 -3.53 -19.72 20.01
CA ALA A 188 -3.32 -21.15 19.79
C ALA A 188 -3.94 -21.62 18.47
N ALA A 189 -5.16 -21.18 18.16
CA ALA A 189 -5.87 -21.53 16.94
C ALA A 189 -5.17 -20.97 15.69
N ARG A 190 -4.68 -19.72 15.75
CA ARG A 190 -3.87 -19.08 14.69
C ARG A 190 -2.59 -19.85 14.42
N ARG A 191 -1.85 -20.23 15.47
CA ARG A 191 -0.65 -21.08 15.32
C ARG A 191 -0.96 -22.42 14.66
N ARG A 192 -2.14 -23.00 14.95
CA ARG A 192 -2.57 -24.26 14.35
C ARG A 192 -2.87 -24.13 12.85
N ILE A 193 -3.47 -23.02 12.41
CA ILE A 193 -3.82 -22.81 11.00
C ILE A 193 -2.69 -22.17 10.18
N ALA A 194 -1.69 -21.55 10.83
CA ALA A 194 -0.57 -20.89 10.16
C ALA A 194 0.10 -21.74 9.06
N PRO A 195 0.42 -23.04 9.27
CA PRO A 195 1.03 -23.85 8.21
C PRO A 195 0.16 -23.99 6.95
N GLN A 196 -1.17 -24.02 7.13
CA GLN A 196 -2.11 -24.12 6.01
C GLN A 196 -2.29 -22.78 5.30
N MET A 197 -2.20 -21.67 6.03
CA MET A 197 -2.17 -20.31 5.48
C MET A 197 -0.89 -20.09 4.65
N ASP A 198 0.27 -20.47 5.21
CA ASP A 198 1.56 -20.43 4.52
C ASP A 198 1.55 -21.29 3.25
N LYS A 199 0.87 -22.44 3.29
CA LYS A 199 0.68 -23.30 2.12
C LYS A 199 -0.12 -22.58 1.02
N TYR A 200 -1.24 -21.91 1.34
CA TYR A 200 -2.01 -21.16 0.35
C TYR A 200 -1.19 -20.02 -0.28
N GLN A 201 -0.37 -19.35 0.52
CA GLN A 201 0.57 -18.34 0.02
C GLN A 201 1.63 -18.95 -0.91
N SER A 202 2.26 -20.05 -0.49
CA SER A 202 3.28 -20.76 -1.27
C SER A 202 2.75 -21.29 -2.61
N GLU A 203 1.52 -21.84 -2.62
CA GLU A 203 0.84 -22.28 -3.85
C GLU A 203 0.69 -21.12 -4.84
N PHE A 204 0.28 -19.95 -4.36
CA PHE A 204 0.15 -18.75 -5.17
C PHE A 204 1.50 -18.26 -5.70
N LEU A 205 2.53 -18.18 -4.85
CA LEU A 205 3.89 -17.76 -5.26
C LEU A 205 4.49 -18.73 -6.29
N THR A 206 4.23 -20.03 -6.14
CA THR A 206 4.66 -21.05 -7.12
C THR A 206 3.96 -20.86 -8.47
N LEU A 207 2.66 -20.54 -8.47
CA LEU A 207 1.93 -20.24 -9.69
C LEU A 207 2.48 -18.97 -10.36
N MET A 208 2.76 -17.92 -9.57
CA MET A 208 3.37 -16.70 -10.06
C MET A 208 4.70 -16.98 -10.76
N ASP A 209 5.60 -17.72 -10.12
CA ASP A 209 6.92 -18.03 -10.69
C ASP A 209 6.83 -18.80 -12.02
N LYS A 210 5.83 -19.69 -12.15
CA LYS A 210 5.56 -20.45 -13.38
C LYS A 210 4.88 -19.63 -14.48
N THR A 211 4.09 -18.64 -14.10
CA THR A 211 3.30 -17.82 -15.03
C THR A 211 4.14 -16.71 -15.65
N LEU A 212 5.09 -16.18 -14.90
CA LEU A 212 5.98 -15.10 -15.35
C LEU A 212 7.16 -15.65 -16.16
N THR A 213 7.40 -15.06 -17.33
CA THR A 213 8.65 -15.29 -18.07
C THR A 213 9.82 -14.57 -17.40
N ASP A 214 11.05 -14.94 -17.74
CA ASP A 214 12.24 -14.22 -17.29
C ASP A 214 12.24 -12.75 -17.73
N GLU A 215 11.66 -12.45 -18.90
CA GLU A 215 11.48 -11.08 -19.39
C GLU A 215 10.51 -10.30 -18.50
N ASN A 216 9.38 -10.89 -18.09
CA ASN A 216 8.45 -10.24 -17.16
C ASN A 216 9.13 -9.98 -15.81
N LYS A 217 9.85 -10.96 -15.27
CA LYS A 217 10.59 -10.84 -13.99
C LYS A 217 11.63 -9.72 -14.05
N LEU A 218 12.39 -9.66 -15.14
CA LEU A 218 13.40 -8.63 -15.36
C LEU A 218 12.77 -7.24 -15.54
N ALA A 219 11.68 -7.13 -16.30
CA ALA A 219 10.95 -5.88 -16.47
C ALA A 219 10.39 -5.37 -15.14
N PHE A 220 9.83 -6.27 -14.33
CA PHE A 220 9.32 -5.92 -13.00
C PHE A 220 10.43 -5.46 -12.06
N ALA A 221 11.56 -6.16 -12.02
CA ALA A 221 12.72 -5.75 -11.22
C ALA A 221 13.26 -4.36 -11.63
N ARG A 222 13.20 -4.02 -12.93
CA ARG A 222 13.55 -2.67 -13.41
C ARG A 222 12.59 -1.60 -12.90
N LEU A 223 11.28 -1.88 -12.86
CA LEU A 223 10.28 -0.95 -12.31
C LEU A 223 10.46 -0.76 -10.80
N GLN A 224 10.90 -1.79 -10.08
CA GLN A 224 11.20 -1.69 -8.65
C GLN A 224 12.45 -0.85 -8.36
N GLY A 225 13.34 -0.65 -9.33
CA GLY A 225 14.53 0.18 -9.17
C GLY A 225 15.51 -0.37 -8.11
N VAL A 226 16.25 0.53 -7.46
CA VAL A 226 17.22 0.14 -6.43
C VAL A 226 16.50 -0.28 -5.14
N PRO A 227 16.88 -1.40 -4.50
CA PRO A 227 16.28 -1.82 -3.23
C PRO A 227 16.27 -0.70 -2.20
N TYR A 228 15.11 -0.50 -1.57
CA TYR A 228 14.99 0.34 -0.41
C TYR A 228 15.66 -0.35 0.77
N ALA A 229 16.62 0.34 1.38
CA ALA A 229 17.24 -0.10 2.61
C ALA A 229 16.90 0.95 3.67
N ALA A 230 16.06 0.59 4.63
CA ALA A 230 15.81 1.43 5.79
C ALA A 230 17.16 1.67 6.49
N ARG A 231 17.62 2.93 6.49
CA ARG A 231 18.83 3.38 7.19
C ARG A 231 18.46 4.03 8.50
#